data_AF-A0A926BIE6-F1
#
_entry.id   AF-A0A926BIE6-F1
#
_cell.length_a   1.000
_cell.length_b   1.000
_cell.length_c   1.000
_cell.angle_alpha   90.00
_cell.angle_beta   90.00
_cell.angle_gamma   90.00
#
_symmetry.space_group_name_H-M   'P 1'
#
loop_
_entity.id
_entity.type
_entity.pdbx_description
1 polymer ?
#
loop_
_entity_poly.entity_id
_entity_poly.type
_entity_poly.pdbx_seq_one_letter_code
_entity_poly.pdbx_strand_id
1 'polypeptide(L)'
;MTTIDWLTYPDLFAVLTAHGFISKPLPEGGQIFRHPTGAVLAFAEMEPDQRVVNYHYGAARAAMDDYGIMTRDAFELALLQAAHRLPTTA
;
A
#
# COMPACT_ATOMS: atom_id res chain seq x y z
N MET A 1 3.52 -0.70 20.49
CA MET A 1 2.45 -0.50 19.49
C MET A 1 3.12 0.04 18.25
N THR A 2 3.15 -0.76 17.18
CA THR A 2 3.59 -0.30 15.87
C THR A 2 2.50 0.57 15.27
N THR A 3 2.86 1.65 14.59
CA THR A 3 1.96 2.69 14.07
C THR A 3 0.93 2.17 13.04
N ILE A 4 0.90 0.87 12.74
CA ILE A 4 0.10 0.29 11.65
C ILE A 4 -0.98 -0.69 12.14
N ASP A 5 -1.18 -0.87 13.45
CA ASP A 5 -2.10 -1.88 14.00
C ASP A 5 -3.57 -1.68 13.58
N TRP A 6 -3.89 -0.53 12.97
CA TRP A 6 -5.20 -0.14 12.41
C TRP A 6 -5.30 -0.23 10.89
N LEU A 7 -4.19 -0.44 10.17
CA LEU A 7 -4.14 -0.41 8.71
C LEU A 7 -4.58 -1.75 8.10
N THR A 8 -5.49 -1.71 7.13
CA THR A 8 -5.92 -2.91 6.37
C THR A 8 -5.24 -2.99 5.01
N TYR A 9 -5.20 -4.18 4.40
CA TYR A 9 -4.68 -4.31 3.03
C TYR A 9 -5.44 -3.45 2.01
N PRO A 10 -6.78 -3.33 2.05
CA PRO A 10 -7.49 -2.39 1.18
C PRO A 10 -7.02 -0.94 1.32
N ASP A 11 -6.73 -0.45 2.52
CA ASP A 11 -6.21 0.91 2.72
C ASP A 11 -4.85 1.07 2.05
N LEU A 12 -3.95 0.10 2.23
CA LEU A 12 -2.65 0.08 1.59
C LEU A 12 -2.77 0.01 0.06
N PHE A 13 -3.65 -0.85 -0.46
CA PHE A 13 -3.86 -1.02 -1.90
C PHE A 13 -4.47 0.23 -2.53
N ALA A 14 -5.34 0.94 -1.81
CA ALA A 14 -5.87 2.22 -2.24
C ALA A 14 -4.76 3.25 -2.41
N VAL A 15 -3.84 3.36 -1.44
CA VAL A 15 -2.66 4.24 -1.54
C VAL A 15 -1.78 3.84 -2.71
N LEU A 16 -1.41 2.55 -2.84
CA LEU A 16 -0.57 2.09 -3.96
C LEU A 16 -1.19 2.44 -5.32
N THR A 17 -2.49 2.20 -5.48
CA THR A 17 -3.20 2.48 -6.74
C THR A 17 -3.32 3.98 -7.00
N ALA A 18 -3.60 4.79 -5.97
CA ALA A 18 -3.64 6.25 -6.08
C ALA A 18 -2.29 6.85 -6.52
N HIS A 19 -1.19 6.16 -6.21
CA HIS A 19 0.17 6.54 -6.63
C HIS A 19 0.68 5.76 -7.84
N GLY A 20 -0.22 5.25 -8.67
CA GLY A 20 0.12 4.76 -10.02
C GLY A 20 0.60 3.31 -10.09
N PHE A 21 0.53 2.54 -8.99
CA PHE A 21 0.72 1.10 -9.10
C PHE A 21 -0.49 0.46 -9.79
N ILE A 22 -0.21 -0.46 -10.71
CA ILE A 22 -1.21 -1.26 -11.39
C ILE A 22 -1.24 -2.63 -10.72
N SER A 23 -2.38 -3.00 -10.14
CA SER A 23 -2.60 -4.35 -9.59
C SER A 23 -2.98 -5.35 -10.68
N LYS A 24 -2.45 -6.57 -10.57
CA LYS A 24 -2.87 -7.74 -11.33
C LYS A 24 -3.00 -8.95 -10.40
N PRO A 25 -4.00 -9.82 -10.58
CA PRO A 25 -4.10 -11.06 -9.82
C PRO A 25 -2.93 -12.00 -10.15
N LEU A 26 -2.49 -12.77 -9.16
CA LEU A 26 -1.51 -13.86 -9.34
C LEU A 26 -2.23 -15.21 -9.57
N PRO A 27 -1.67 -16.13 -10.38
CA PRO A 27 -2.28 -17.44 -10.67
C PRO A 27 -2.55 -18.29 -9.41
N GLU A 28 -1.65 -18.22 -8.44
CA GLU A 28 -1.72 -18.94 -7.16
C GLU A 28 -2.58 -18.26 -6.09
N GLY A 29 -3.30 -17.19 -6.44
CA GLY A 29 -4.01 -16.32 -5.50
C GLY A 29 -3.16 -15.13 -5.05
N GLY A 30 -3.82 -14.04 -4.67
CA GLY A 30 -3.16 -12.78 -4.31
C GLY A 30 -2.99 -11.81 -5.48
N GLN A 31 -2.14 -10.80 -5.28
CA GLN A 31 -2.01 -9.66 -6.18
C GLN A 31 -0.56 -9.19 -6.30
N ILE A 32 -0.16 -8.81 -7.52
CA ILE A 32 1.08 -8.12 -7.80
C ILE A 32 0.79 -6.69 -8.23
N PHE A 33 1.44 -5.73 -7.58
CA PHE A 33 1.41 -4.31 -7.88
C PHE A 33 2.70 -3.94 -8.61
N ARG A 34 2.57 -3.26 -9.75
CA ARG A 34 3.71 -2.80 -10.56
C ARG A 34 3.60 -1.31 -10.84
N HIS A 35 4.69 -0.58 -10.65
CA HIS A 35 4.77 0.84 -10.97
C HIS A 35 5.68 1.06 -12.20
N PRO A 36 5.45 2.10 -13.03
CA PRO A 36 6.31 2.44 -14.17
C PRO A 36 7.79 2.70 -13.83
N THR A 37 8.10 3.08 -12.59
CA THR A 37 9.50 3.24 -12.12
C THR A 37 10.23 1.91 -11.96
N GLY A 38 9.54 0.77 -12.08
CA GLY A 38 10.10 -0.56 -11.87
C GLY A 38 9.89 -1.11 -10.46
N ALA A 39 9.23 -0.38 -9.56
CA ALA A 39 8.84 -0.89 -8.24
C ALA A 39 7.81 -2.03 -8.40
N VAL A 40 8.03 -3.12 -7.66
CA VAL A 40 7.14 -4.29 -7.67
C VAL A 40 6.87 -4.75 -6.25
N LEU A 41 5.59 -4.96 -5.93
CA LEU A 41 5.14 -5.51 -4.65
C LEU A 41 4.23 -6.70 -4.94
N ALA A 42 4.44 -7.81 -4.25
CA ALA A 42 3.59 -8.97 -4.33
C ALA A 42 2.98 -9.23 -2.95
N PHE A 43 1.68 -9.48 -2.94
CA PHE A 43 0.92 -9.84 -1.77
C PHE A 43 0.23 -11.17 -2.05
N ALA A 44 0.26 -12.07 -1.07
CA ALA A 44 -0.55 -13.28 -1.12
C ALA A 44 -2.05 -12.93 -1.11
N GLU A 45 -2.92 -13.93 -1.23
CA GLU A 45 -4.34 -13.74 -1.01
C GLU A 45 -4.59 -13.24 0.43
N MET A 46 -5.40 -12.19 0.55
CA MET A 46 -5.69 -11.54 1.82
C MET A 46 -7.20 -11.34 1.95
N GLU A 47 -7.71 -11.49 3.17
CA GLU A 47 -9.11 -11.14 3.47
C GLU A 47 -9.29 -9.60 3.48
N PRO A 48 -10.46 -9.08 3.09
CA PRO A 48 -10.68 -7.63 3.01
C PRO A 48 -10.49 -6.87 4.32
N ASP A 49 -10.73 -7.50 5.47
CA ASP A 49 -10.55 -6.90 6.80
C ASP A 49 -9.18 -7.24 7.42
N GLN A 50 -8.34 -7.96 6.68
CA GLN A 50 -7.04 -8.38 7.18
C GLN A 50 -6.11 -7.17 7.35
N ARG A 51 -5.49 -7.11 8.53
CA ARG A 51 -4.51 -6.08 8.87
C ARG A 51 -3.21 -6.29 8.12
N VAL A 52 -2.59 -5.17 7.73
CA VAL A 52 -1.26 -5.17 7.15
C VAL A 52 -0.25 -5.62 8.21
N VAL A 53 0.57 -6.59 7.84
CA VAL A 53 1.68 -7.05 8.67
C VAL A 53 2.91 -6.17 8.44
N ASN A 54 3.74 -6.02 9.48
CA ASN A 54 4.88 -5.08 9.50
C ASN A 54 5.82 -5.21 8.30
N TYR A 55 6.08 -6.42 7.81
CA TYR A 55 6.99 -6.61 6.69
C TYR A 55 6.40 -6.11 5.36
N HIS A 56 5.10 -6.27 5.14
CA HIS A 56 4.42 -5.75 3.94
C HIS A 56 4.34 -4.22 3.97
N TYR A 57 4.06 -3.64 5.14
CA TYR A 57 4.16 -2.19 5.32
C TYR A 57 5.58 -1.69 5.02
N GLY A 58 6.59 -2.35 5.59
CA GLY A 58 8.00 -2.00 5.37
C GLY A 58 8.40 -2.08 3.90
N ALA A 59 7.97 -3.14 3.20
CA ALA A 59 8.22 -3.33 1.77
C ALA A 59 7.54 -2.25 0.93
N ALA A 60 6.27 -1.93 1.21
CA ALA A 60 5.56 -0.87 0.49
C ALA A 60 6.21 0.50 0.72
N ARG A 61 6.55 0.82 1.97
CA ARG A 61 7.26 2.06 2.32
C ARG A 61 8.60 2.18 1.60
N ALA A 62 9.40 1.12 1.61
CA ALA A 62 10.69 1.10 0.92
C ALA A 62 10.52 1.23 -0.59
N ALA A 63 9.57 0.51 -1.19
CA ALA A 63 9.29 0.61 -2.62
C ALA A 63 8.85 2.03 -3.04
N MET A 64 8.09 2.73 -2.20
CA MET A 64 7.70 4.11 -2.46
C MET A 64 8.88 5.08 -2.41
N ASP A 65 9.76 4.94 -1.41
CA ASP A 65 10.89 5.84 -1.16
C ASP A 65 12.06 5.57 -2.12
N ASP A 66 12.50 4.30 -2.21
CA ASP A 66 13.69 3.88 -2.98
C ASP A 66 13.52 4.11 -4.49
N TYR A 67 12.29 4.08 -4.99
CA TYR A 67 11.97 4.34 -6.40
C TYR A 67 11.52 5.78 -6.66
N GLY A 68 11.62 6.67 -5.66
CA GLY A 68 11.31 8.10 -5.79
C GLY A 68 9.84 8.41 -6.08
N ILE A 69 8.92 7.52 -5.68
CA ILE A 69 7.47 7.69 -5.88
C ILE A 69 6.93 8.67 -4.84
N MET A 70 7.31 8.48 -3.57
CA MET A 70 7.02 9.42 -2.49
C MET A 70 7.95 9.21 -1.30
N THR A 71 8.16 10.26 -0.51
CA THR A 71 8.96 10.16 0.72
C THR A 71 8.24 9.34 1.79
N ARG A 72 9.00 8.85 2.76
CA ARG A 72 8.47 8.18 3.95
C ARG A 72 7.30 8.94 4.61
N ASP A 73 7.48 10.22 4.90
CA ASP A 73 6.48 11.01 5.65
C ASP A 73 5.21 11.20 4.82
N ALA A 74 5.35 11.40 3.50
CA ALA A 74 4.22 11.49 2.59
C ALA A 74 3.44 10.16 2.51
N PHE A 75 4.15 9.03 2.56
CA PHE A 75 3.52 7.71 2.60
C PHE A 75 2.74 7.49 3.90
N GLU A 76 3.31 7.84 5.05
CA GLU A 76 2.62 7.74 6.34
C GLU A 76 1.35 8.62 6.37
N LEU A 77 1.41 9.84 5.81
CA LEU A 77 0.25 10.71 5.69
C LEU A 77 -0.84 10.13 4.76
N ALA A 78 -0.46 9.59 3.61
CA ALA A 78 -1.39 8.99 2.66
C ALA A 78 -2.14 7.78 3.29
N LEU A 79 -1.44 6.97 4.09
CA LEU A 79 -2.05 5.84 4.80
C LEU A 79 -3.06 6.30 5.85
N LEU A 80 -2.76 7.37 6.59
CA LEU A 80 -3.70 7.96 7.55
C LEU A 80 -4.97 8.48 6.84
N GLN A 81 -4.81 9.15 5.70
CA GLN A 81 -5.94 9.64 4.91
C GLN A 81 -6.82 8.49 4.39
N ALA A 82 -6.20 7.42 3.89
CA ALA A 82 -6.90 6.24 3.38
C ALA A 82 -7.72 5.56 4.49
N ALA A 83 -7.11 5.26 5.64
CA ALA A 83 -7.82 4.56 6.72
C ALA A 83 -8.89 5.40 7.41
N HIS A 84 -8.73 6.72 7.48
CA HIS A 84 -9.74 7.59 8.08
C HIS A 84 -10.86 8.00 7.12
N ARG A 85 -10.80 7.63 5.83
CA ARG A 85 -11.71 8.11 4.77
C ARG A 85 -12.06 9.59 4.96
N LEU A 86 -11.05 10.41 5.27
CA LEU A 86 -11.29 11.84 5.30
C LEU A 86 -11.70 12.24 3.88
N PRO A 87 -12.85 12.90 3.68
CA PRO A 87 -13.23 13.34 2.35
C PRO A 87 -12.12 14.27 1.86
N THR A 88 -11.34 13.83 0.88
CA THR A 88 -10.56 14.73 0.04
C THR A 88 -11.56 15.65 -0.62
N THR A 89 -11.67 16.87 -0.09
CA THR A 89 -12.46 17.95 -0.69
C THR A 89 -12.11 18.06 -2.17
N ALA A 90 -13.16 18.03 -2.97
CA ALA A 90 -13.19 18.18 -4.42
C ALA A 90 -12.58 19.50 -4.90
#